data_AF-A0A7C1VQT4-F1
#
_entry.id   AF-A0A7C1VQT4-F1
#
_cell.length_a   1.000
_cell.length_b   1.000
_cell.length_c   1.000
_cell.angle_alpha   90.00
_cell.angle_beta   90.00
_cell.angle_gamma   90.00
#
_symmetry.space_group_name_H-M   'P 1'
#
loop_
_entity.id
_entity.type
_entity.pdbx_description
1 polymer ?
#
loop_
_entity_poly.entity_id
_entity_poly.type
_entity_poly.pdbx_seq_one_letter_code
_entity_poly.pdbx_strand_id
1 'polypeptide(L)' 'MEPGDGVNDIQLPLTKESAAELIKMETKGKILSVEKTPYKESFIFKIKVLHDNGKIKVYRLDPFTAHQPS' A
#
# COMPACT_ATOMS: atom_id res chain seq x y z
N MET A 1 -15.31 32.36 17.89
CA MET A 1 -14.45 32.36 16.71
C MET A 1 -13.46 31.25 16.92
N GLU A 2 -13.80 30.05 16.47
CA GLU A 2 -12.92 28.90 16.58
C GLU A 2 -11.89 29.03 15.44
N PRO A 3 -10.58 29.15 15.74
CA PRO A 3 -9.58 29.15 14.69
C PRO A 3 -9.62 27.79 14.00
N GLY A 4 -9.98 27.81 12.72
CA GLY A 4 -10.04 26.64 11.87
C GLY A 4 -8.72 25.89 11.91
N ASP A 5 -8.79 24.65 12.36
CA ASP A 5 -7.72 23.66 12.29
C ASP A 5 -7.53 23.28 10.82
N GLY A 6 -6.88 24.16 10.07
CA GLY A 6 -6.46 23.95 8.69
C GLY A 6 -5.21 23.09 8.65
N VAL A 7 -5.27 21.89 9.23
CA VAL A 7 -4.25 20.87 8.95
C VAL A 7 -4.46 20.41 7.50
N ASN A 8 -3.62 20.94 6.62
CA ASN A 8 -3.50 20.39 5.28
C ASN A 8 -2.79 19.04 5.44
N ASP A 9 -3.55 17.96 5.64
CA ASP A 9 -3.06 16.59 5.66
C ASP A 9 -2.48 16.23 4.28
N ILE A 10 -1.26 16.68 4.01
CA ILE A 10 -0.49 16.21 2.85
C ILE A 10 -0.09 14.78 3.17
N GLN A 11 -0.96 13.83 2.81
CA GLN A 11 -0.63 12.43 2.93
C GLN A 11 0.42 12.09 1.87
N LEU A 12 1.64 11.81 2.32
CA LEU A 12 2.72 11.41 1.43
C LEU A 12 2.36 10.07 0.78
N PRO A 13 2.65 9.89 -0.53
CA PRO A 13 2.43 8.62 -1.19
C PRO A 13 3.29 7.54 -0.54
N LEU A 14 2.76 6.33 -0.45
CA LEU A 14 3.49 5.16 0.01
C LEU A 14 4.77 4.97 -0.80
N THR A 15 5.82 4.53 -0.10
CA THR A 15 7.04 3.97 -0.70
C THR A 15 6.88 2.45 -0.83
N LYS A 16 7.81 1.79 -1.53
CA LYS A 16 7.85 0.32 -1.57
C LYS A 16 7.95 -0.28 -0.16
N GLU A 17 8.74 0.36 0.71
CA GLU A 17 8.97 -0.09 2.07
C GLU A 17 7.71 0.04 2.92
N SER A 18 7.08 1.22 2.94
CA SER A 18 5.83 1.45 3.68
C SER A 18 4.69 0.57 3.15
N ALA A 19 4.59 0.35 1.84
CA ALA A 19 3.61 -0.55 1.26
C ALA A 19 3.85 -2.03 1.66
N ALA A 20 5.12 -2.45 1.76
CA ALA A 20 5.48 -3.79 2.24
C ALA A 20 5.11 -3.99 3.71
N GLU A 21 5.44 -3.00 4.54
CA GLU A 21 5.16 -2.98 5.98
C GLU A 21 3.67 -3.09 6.26
N LEU A 22 2.85 -2.27 5.56
CA LEU A 22 1.39 -2.31 5.68
C LEU A 22 0.84 -3.71 5.38
N ILE A 23 1.16 -4.28 4.21
CA ILE A 23 0.66 -5.62 3.84
C ILE A 23 1.18 -6.69 4.79
N LYS A 24 2.42 -6.59 5.27
CA LYS A 24 2.98 -7.53 6.24
C LYS A 24 2.21 -7.48 7.57
N MET A 25 1.86 -6.28 8.05
CA MET A 25 1.05 -6.11 9.27
C MET A 25 -0.36 -6.69 9.12
N GLU A 26 -1.02 -6.44 7.99
CA GLU A 26 -2.39 -6.92 7.75
C GLU A 26 -2.46 -8.43 7.54
N THR A 27 -1.52 -9.00 6.77
CA THR A 27 -1.60 -10.39 6.33
C THR A 27 -0.83 -11.36 7.22
N LYS A 28 0.14 -10.85 8.00
CA LYS A 28 1.15 -11.63 8.73
C LYS A 28 1.98 -12.59 7.87
N GLY A 29 1.88 -12.49 6.54
CA GLY A 29 2.59 -13.34 5.60
C GLY A 29 4.00 -12.85 5.28
N LYS A 30 4.76 -13.68 4.58
CA LYS A 30 6.11 -13.33 4.11
C LYS A 30 6.04 -12.56 2.79
N ILE A 31 6.55 -11.34 2.78
CA ILE A 31 6.70 -10.56 1.55
C ILE A 31 7.75 -11.23 0.66
N LEU A 32 7.38 -11.58 -0.56
CA LEU A 32 8.27 -12.14 -1.57
C LEU A 32 8.78 -11.08 -2.54
N SER A 33 7.95 -10.10 -2.89
CA SER A 33 8.32 -9.03 -3.81
C SER A 33 7.38 -7.83 -3.69
N VAL A 34 7.91 -6.64 -3.99
CA VAL A 34 7.18 -5.38 -4.07
C VAL A 34 7.56 -4.66 -5.36
N GLU A 35 6.59 -4.55 -6.25
CA GLU A 35 6.78 -3.99 -7.59
C GLU A 35 5.95 -2.70 -7.71
N LYS A 36 6.55 -1.64 -8.23
CA LYS A 36 5.83 -0.42 -8.61
C LYS A 36 5.45 -0.56 -10.07
N THR A 37 4.15 -0.50 -10.39
CA THR A 37 3.66 -0.68 -11.76
C THR A 37 2.78 0.49 -12.18
N PRO A 38 2.93 1.03 -13.40
CA PRO A 38 2.04 2.06 -13.91
C PRO A 38 0.59 1.56 -13.94
N TYR A 39 -0.34 2.44 -13.56
CA TYR A 39 -1.77 2.13 -13.49
C TYR A 39 -2.59 3.41 -13.64
N LYS A 40 -3.41 3.48 -14.69
CA LYS A 40 -4.12 4.70 -15.11
C LYS A 40 -3.12 5.87 -15.24
N GLU A 41 -3.42 7.02 -14.65
CA GLU A 41 -2.58 8.22 -14.66
C GLU A 41 -1.50 8.24 -13.55
N SER A 42 -1.37 7.13 -12.80
CA SER A 42 -0.45 7.02 -11.67
C SER A 42 0.27 5.67 -11.67
N PHE A 43 0.58 5.15 -10.50
CA PHE A 43 1.15 3.83 -10.27
C PHE A 43 0.47 3.15 -9.09
N ILE A 44 0.63 1.84 -9.00
CA ILE A 44 0.24 1.03 -7.83
C ILE A 44 1.43 0.18 -7.39
N PHE A 45 1.38 -0.30 -6.14
CA PHE A 45 2.28 -1.33 -5.65
C PHE A 45 1.62 -2.70 -5.80
N LYS A 46 2.32 -3.65 -6.44
CA LYS A 46 1.96 -5.07 -6.48
C LYS A 46 2.85 -5.82 -5.52
N ILE A 47 2.25 -6.42 -4.50
CA ILE A 47 2.97 -7.04 -3.38
C ILE A 47 2.64 -8.53 -3.36
N LYS A 48 3.64 -9.37 -3.63
CA LYS A 48 3.52 -10.83 -3.58
C LYS A 48 3.77 -11.30 -2.16
N VAL A 49 2.84 -12.06 -1.60
CA VAL A 49 2.89 -12.55 -0.21
C VAL A 49 2.73 -14.07 -0.20
N LEU A 50 3.65 -14.76 0.45
CA LEU A 50 3.51 -16.16 0.82
C LEU A 50 2.80 -16.25 2.17
N HIS A 51 1.63 -16.88 2.19
CA HIS A 51 0.89 -17.17 3.42
C HIS A 51 1.31 -18.51 4.02
N ASP A 52 1.04 -18.72 5.31
CA ASP A 52 1.41 -19.94 6.06
C ASP A 52 0.82 -21.23 5.48
N ASN A 53 -0.29 -21.13 4.74
CA ASN A 53 -0.88 -22.26 4.01
C ASN A 53 -0.16 -22.58 2.67
N GLY A 54 1.00 -21.97 2.42
CA GLY A 54 1.77 -22.14 1.20
C GLY A 54 1.22 -21.39 -0.02
N LYS A 55 0.08 -20.69 0.10
CA LYS A 55 -0.52 -19.96 -1.03
C LYS A 55 0.17 -18.61 -1.22
N ILE A 56 0.41 -18.28 -2.48
CA ILE A 56 0.89 -16.95 -2.87
C ILE A 56 -0.31 -16.10 -3.26
N LYS A 57 -0.44 -14.92 -2.65
CA LYS A 57 -1.43 -13.89 -3.04
C LYS A 57 -0.72 -12.63 -3.50
N VAL A 58 -1.37 -11.88 -4.38
CA VAL A 58 -0.88 -10.58 -4.86
C VAL A 58 -1.82 -9.50 -4.38
N TYR A 59 -1.32 -8.63 -3.52
CA TYR A 59 -2.02 -7.43 -3.06
C TYR A 59 -1.67 -6.26 -3.95
N ARG A 60 -2.62 -5.35 -4.11
CA ARG A 60 -2.45 -4.13 -4.91
C ARG A 60 -2.76 -2.95 -4.00
N LEU A 61 -1.85 -2.01 -3.87
CA LEU A 61 -2.07 -0.79 -3.11
C LEU A 61 -1.94 0.43 -4.02
N ASP A 62 -2.93 1.29 -3.98
CA ASP A 62 -2.83 2.66 -4.47
C ASP A 62 -1.92 3.46 -3.51
N PRO A 63 -0.94 4.23 -4.04
CA PRO A 63 0.06 4.88 -3.22
C PRO A 63 -0.50 6.02 -2.38
N PHE A 64 -1.65 6.60 -2.74
CA PHE A 64 -2.21 7.73 -2.01
C PHE A 64 -3.25 7.31 -0.99
N THR A 65 -3.99 6.24 -1.26
CA THR A 65 -5.08 5.77 -0.39
C THR A 65 -4.71 4.56 0.46
N ALA A 66 -3.58 3.88 0.18
CA ALA A 66 -3.20 2.63 0.84
C ALA A 66 -4.24 1.51 0.74
N HIS A 67 -5.15 1.59 -0.23
CA HIS A 67 -6.20 0.60 -0.47
C HIS A 67 -6.08 -0.02 -1.86
N GLN A 68 -6.87 -1.06 -2.14
CA GLN A 68 -6.92 -1.62 -3.49
C GLN A 68 -7.44 -0.58 -4.48
N PRO A 69 -6.79 -0.42 -5.65
CA PRO A 69 -7.26 0.50 -6.67
C PRO A 69 -8.64 0.06 -7.19
N SER A 70 -9.59 0.99 -7.30
CA SER A 70 -10.92 0.79 -7.89
C SER A 70 -10.89 0.76 -9.42
#